data_AF-A0A517DZG1-F1
#
_entry.id   AF-A0A517DZG1-F1
#
_cell.length_a   1.000
_cell.length_b   1.000
_cell.length_c   1.000
_cell.angle_alpha   90.00
_cell.angle_beta   90.00
_cell.angle_gamma   90.00
#
_symmetry.space_group_name_H-M   'P 1'
#
loop_
_entity.id
_entity.type
_entity.pdbx_description
1 polymer ?
#
loop_
_entity_poly.entity_id
_entity_poly.type
_entity_poly.pdbx_seq_one_letter_code
_entity_poly.pdbx_strand_id
1 'polypeptide(L)'
;MRDPSYLYHYTSINSLALILSNRTIRFSSLNQVDDLDEERTGDYGNLGRFCFVSCWTDDVGESIPLWKMYTPDMRGVRIKLPIYPFKEYILEKGQFGSEERIESFVDLWTYYTNKGYVVNPPFKDILVGVQYTDDNDKLFPTVYSESNYGGEQVKNVIIWPLGKFKKVVWQFQKEWRYRLFICPWKISDLVSVTDPRQHHNLLDRLRALSLPFTTLDLNLDENKIKDMEITLGPKTNASDKIIVESLVDKFNPTTRINHSCLSIR
;
A
#
# COMPACT_ATOMS: atom_id res chain seq x y z
N MET A 1 -13.66 -13.55 -6.54
CA MET A 1 -14.31 -12.90 -5.38
C MET A 1 -14.71 -11.50 -5.82
N ARG A 2 -15.85 -10.99 -5.33
CA ARG A 2 -16.26 -9.60 -5.58
C ARG A 2 -15.50 -8.70 -4.61
N ASP A 3 -15.03 -7.55 -5.07
CA ASP A 3 -14.35 -6.59 -4.19
C ASP A 3 -15.29 -6.16 -3.05
N PRO A 4 -14.75 -5.99 -1.82
CA PRO A 4 -15.54 -5.53 -0.69
C PRO A 4 -15.96 -4.07 -0.91
N SER A 5 -17.10 -3.66 -0.33
CA SER A 5 -17.52 -2.25 -0.42
C SER A 5 -16.77 -1.34 0.56
N TYR A 6 -16.34 -1.90 1.69
CA TYR A 6 -15.62 -1.21 2.75
C TYR A 6 -14.44 -2.05 3.23
N LEU A 7 -13.43 -1.37 3.75
CA LEU A 7 -12.27 -1.98 4.38
C LEU A 7 -12.04 -1.36 5.75
N TYR A 8 -11.33 -2.10 6.60
CA TYR A 8 -11.04 -1.74 7.97
C TYR A 8 -9.53 -1.73 8.26
N HIS A 9 -9.06 -0.66 8.91
CA HIS A 9 -7.65 -0.46 9.25
C HIS A 9 -7.49 -0.29 10.76
N TYR A 10 -6.72 -1.18 11.38
CA TYR A 10 -6.38 -1.11 12.80
C TYR A 10 -5.13 -0.27 12.97
N THR A 11 -5.18 0.72 13.87
CA THR A 11 -4.04 1.61 14.09
C THR A 11 -4.09 2.29 15.44
N SER A 12 -3.01 2.98 15.81
CA SER A 12 -2.94 3.73 17.07
C SER A 12 -3.73 5.05 17.00
N ILE A 13 -4.09 5.61 18.15
CA ILE A 13 -4.68 6.96 18.23
C ILE A 13 -3.71 8.02 17.69
N ASN A 14 -2.40 7.82 17.86
CA ASN A 14 -1.38 8.73 17.32
C ASN A 14 -1.39 8.73 15.79
N SER A 15 -1.48 7.54 15.18
CA SER A 15 -1.61 7.40 13.73
C SER A 15 -2.91 8.00 13.23
N LEU A 16 -4.03 7.80 13.95
CA LEU A 16 -5.30 8.44 13.63
C LEU A 16 -5.16 9.98 13.59
N ALA A 17 -4.47 10.56 14.56
CA ALA A 17 -4.25 12.01 14.60
C ALA A 17 -3.54 12.50 13.33
N LEU A 18 -2.50 11.79 12.88
CA LEU A 18 -1.77 12.11 11.65
C LEU A 18 -2.61 11.91 10.38
N ILE A 19 -3.40 10.82 10.33
CA ILE A 19 -4.31 10.54 9.20
C ILE A 19 -5.33 11.67 9.06
N LEU A 20 -5.95 12.07 10.16
CA LEU A 20 -6.97 13.13 10.16
C LEU A 20 -6.37 14.51 9.90
N SER A 21 -5.23 14.85 10.50
CA SER A 21 -4.60 16.17 10.34
C SER A 21 -4.06 16.39 8.93
N ASN A 22 -3.44 15.35 8.36
CA ASN A 22 -2.83 15.44 7.03
C ASN A 22 -3.81 15.08 5.92
N ARG A 23 -4.93 14.41 6.26
CA ARG A 23 -5.87 13.79 5.31
C ARG A 23 -5.16 12.81 4.37
N THR A 24 -4.27 12.00 4.92
CA THR A 24 -3.50 11.01 4.17
C THR A 24 -3.55 9.63 4.80
N ILE A 25 -3.35 8.61 3.96
CA ILE A 25 -3.07 7.24 4.39
C ILE A 25 -1.66 6.90 3.97
N ARG A 26 -0.91 6.35 4.93
CA ARG A 26 0.45 5.89 4.71
C ARG A 26 0.50 4.53 4.04
N PHE A 27 1.39 4.43 3.08
CA PHE A 27 1.88 3.21 2.49
C PHE A 27 3.32 3.01 2.98
N SER A 28 3.64 1.81 3.40
CA SER A 28 4.99 1.43 3.86
C SER A 28 5.58 0.39 2.91
N SER A 29 6.88 0.49 2.66
CA SER A 29 7.62 -0.54 1.95
C SER A 29 7.44 -1.90 2.64
N LEU A 30 7.41 -3.01 1.88
CA LEU A 30 7.30 -4.36 2.45
C LEU A 30 8.46 -4.69 3.41
N ASN A 31 9.59 -4.00 3.32
CA ASN A 31 10.67 -4.17 4.29
C ASN A 31 10.39 -3.53 5.66
N GLN A 32 9.22 -2.89 5.85
CA GLN A 32 8.76 -2.30 7.11
C GLN A 32 7.49 -2.96 7.66
N VAL A 33 6.97 -4.02 7.03
CA VAL A 33 5.78 -4.74 7.53
C VAL A 33 6.17 -5.91 8.43
N ASP A 34 5.19 -6.56 9.06
CA ASP A 34 5.42 -7.54 10.13
C ASP A 34 6.09 -8.83 9.66
N ASP A 35 5.87 -9.23 8.40
CA ASP A 35 6.44 -10.45 7.84
C ASP A 35 7.68 -10.13 7.01
N LEU A 36 8.84 -10.43 7.60
CA LEU A 36 10.16 -10.17 7.03
C LEU A 36 10.44 -10.96 5.75
N ASP A 37 9.69 -12.03 5.48
CA ASP A 37 9.88 -12.79 4.24
C ASP A 37 9.28 -12.09 3.02
N GLU A 38 8.32 -11.18 3.21
CA GLU A 38 7.57 -10.54 2.11
C GLU A 38 8.43 -9.61 1.25
N GLU A 39 9.58 -9.14 1.74
CA GLU A 39 10.48 -8.33 0.92
C GLU A 39 11.35 -9.14 -0.06
N ARG A 40 11.44 -10.47 0.14
CA ARG A 40 12.43 -11.34 -0.51
C ARG A 40 11.87 -11.97 -1.78
N THR A 41 12.77 -12.30 -2.71
CA THR A 41 12.48 -13.05 -3.94
C THR A 41 13.38 -14.27 -4.02
N GLY A 42 13.00 -15.25 -4.83
CA GLY A 42 13.79 -16.48 -5.01
C GLY A 42 15.12 -16.25 -5.72
N ASP A 43 15.23 -15.19 -6.53
CA ASP A 43 16.30 -15.02 -7.53
C ASP A 43 16.80 -13.57 -7.70
N TYR A 44 16.20 -12.58 -7.04
CA TYR A 44 16.51 -11.14 -7.23
C TYR A 44 16.69 -10.35 -5.93
N GLY A 45 16.94 -11.05 -4.82
CA GLY A 45 17.16 -10.44 -3.50
C GLY A 45 15.90 -9.72 -2.97
N ASN A 46 16.10 -8.59 -2.29
CA ASN A 46 15.02 -7.88 -1.58
C ASN A 46 14.27 -6.90 -2.51
N LEU A 47 13.68 -7.39 -3.60
CA LEU A 47 12.96 -6.54 -4.56
C LEU A 47 11.68 -5.93 -3.94
N GLY A 48 11.10 -6.57 -2.93
CA GLY A 48 9.91 -6.08 -2.22
C GLY A 48 10.12 -4.73 -1.53
N ARG A 49 11.35 -4.25 -1.33
CA ARG A 49 11.62 -2.90 -0.81
C ARG A 49 11.04 -1.76 -1.68
N PHE A 50 10.77 -2.03 -2.95
CA PHE A 50 10.11 -1.10 -3.87
C PHE A 50 8.58 -1.26 -3.88
N CYS A 51 8.03 -2.26 -3.21
CA CYS A 51 6.60 -2.49 -3.06
C CYS A 51 6.10 -1.81 -1.79
N PHE A 52 5.27 -0.78 -1.95
CA PHE A 52 4.68 0.02 -0.90
C PHE A 52 3.23 -0.39 -0.71
N VAL A 53 2.84 -0.72 0.53
CA VAL A 53 1.53 -1.25 0.85
C VAL A 53 0.85 -0.49 1.97
N SER A 54 -0.47 -0.38 1.88
CA SER A 54 -1.35 -0.02 3.00
C SER A 54 -2.26 -1.21 3.28
N CYS A 55 -2.23 -1.71 4.52
CA CYS A 55 -2.82 -2.99 4.93
C CYS A 55 -4.16 -2.80 5.65
N TRP A 56 -5.18 -3.51 5.18
CA TRP A 56 -6.56 -3.44 5.64
C TRP A 56 -7.15 -4.85 5.76
N THR A 57 -8.36 -4.97 6.30
CA THR A 57 -9.14 -6.21 6.27
C THR A 57 -10.56 -5.93 5.80
N ASP A 58 -11.20 -6.90 5.15
CA ASP A 58 -12.63 -6.87 4.80
C ASP A 58 -13.52 -7.50 5.87
N ASP A 59 -12.93 -8.09 6.92
CA ASP A 59 -13.70 -8.68 8.00
C ASP A 59 -14.46 -7.59 8.75
N VAL A 60 -15.80 -7.66 8.72
CA VAL A 60 -16.68 -6.73 9.44
C VAL A 60 -16.52 -6.91 10.95
N GLY A 61 -16.27 -8.14 11.40
CA GLY A 61 -16.02 -8.48 12.79
C GLY A 61 -14.69 -7.92 13.29
N GLU A 62 -14.57 -7.79 14.60
CA GLU A 62 -13.32 -7.36 15.22
C GLU A 62 -12.38 -8.55 15.45
N SER A 63 -11.08 -8.35 15.19
CA SER A 63 -10.04 -9.35 15.43
C SER A 63 -9.19 -9.00 16.64
N ILE A 64 -9.23 -9.85 17.68
CA ILE A 64 -8.38 -9.73 18.87
C ILE A 64 -6.88 -9.70 18.50
N PRO A 65 -6.37 -10.60 17.62
CA PRO A 65 -5.00 -10.51 17.13
C PRO A 65 -4.65 -9.16 16.49
N LEU A 66 -5.51 -8.60 15.63
CA LEU A 66 -5.25 -7.32 14.96
C LEU A 66 -5.21 -6.15 15.95
N TRP A 67 -6.13 -6.13 16.92
CA TRP A 67 -6.06 -5.17 18.04
C TRP A 67 -4.74 -5.29 18.80
N LYS A 68 -4.28 -6.50 19.10
CA LYS A 68 -3.04 -6.73 19.86
C LYS A 68 -1.78 -6.35 19.07
N MET A 69 -1.77 -6.58 17.76
CA MET A 69 -0.63 -6.29 16.88
C MET A 69 -0.51 -4.81 16.54
N TYR A 70 -1.60 -4.19 16.10
CA TYR A 70 -1.55 -2.87 15.47
C TYR A 70 -1.94 -1.72 16.39
N THR A 71 -2.38 -2.03 17.61
CA THR A 71 -2.76 -1.00 18.57
C THR A 71 -2.07 -1.21 19.92
N PRO A 72 -1.37 -0.18 20.45
CA PRO A 72 -0.74 -0.27 21.76
C PRO A 72 -1.77 -0.66 22.83
N ASP A 73 -1.51 -1.75 23.54
CA ASP A 73 -2.36 -2.28 24.62
C ASP A 73 -3.84 -2.47 24.28
N MET A 74 -4.18 -2.67 23.00
CA MET A 74 -5.58 -2.73 22.54
C MET A 74 -6.37 -1.43 22.78
N ARG A 75 -5.67 -0.29 22.88
CA ARG A 75 -6.19 1.07 23.12
C ARG A 75 -6.16 1.96 21.87
N GLY A 76 -6.09 1.38 20.69
CA GLY A 76 -6.12 2.14 19.43
C GLY A 76 -7.51 2.31 18.87
N VAL A 77 -7.55 2.42 17.55
CA VAL A 77 -8.79 2.55 16.78
C VAL A 77 -8.80 1.61 15.59
N ARG A 78 -10.01 1.34 15.10
CA ARG A 78 -10.26 0.66 13.83
C ARG A 78 -11.07 1.59 12.94
N ILE A 79 -10.45 2.02 11.85
CA ILE A 79 -11.03 2.95 10.87
C ILE A 79 -11.73 2.12 9.79
N LYS A 80 -12.98 2.45 9.49
CA LYS A 80 -13.74 1.93 8.35
C LYS A 80 -13.84 3.01 7.29
N LEU A 81 -13.53 2.67 6.04
CA LEU A 81 -13.68 3.54 4.87
C LEU A 81 -14.16 2.72 3.66
N PRO A 82 -14.84 3.34 2.67
CA PRO A 82 -15.11 2.68 1.40
C PRO A 82 -13.81 2.31 0.69
N ILE A 83 -13.87 1.31 -0.20
CA ILE A 83 -12.70 0.99 -1.04
C ILE A 83 -12.26 2.19 -1.88
N TYR A 84 -10.97 2.25 -2.15
CA TYR A 84 -10.31 3.34 -2.85
C TYR A 84 -10.61 4.73 -2.25
N PRO A 85 -10.32 4.98 -0.96
CA PRO A 85 -10.67 6.23 -0.30
C PRO A 85 -9.76 7.41 -0.71
N PHE A 86 -8.98 7.27 -1.79
CA PHE A 86 -7.95 8.21 -2.21
C PHE A 86 -8.46 9.22 -3.24
N LYS A 87 -7.83 10.39 -3.25
CA LYS A 87 -8.04 11.42 -4.26
C LYS A 87 -7.58 10.93 -5.63
N GLU A 88 -8.39 11.20 -6.65
CA GLU A 88 -8.09 10.87 -8.04
C GLU A 88 -7.36 12.01 -8.74
N TYR A 89 -6.40 11.63 -9.58
CA TYR A 89 -5.60 12.51 -10.42
C TYR A 89 -5.69 12.01 -11.86
N ILE A 90 -5.60 12.93 -12.81
CA ILE A 90 -5.66 12.64 -14.23
C ILE A 90 -4.35 13.07 -14.86
N LEU A 91 -3.73 12.15 -15.59
CA LEU A 91 -2.68 12.43 -16.55
C LEU A 91 -3.29 12.39 -17.95
N GLU A 92 -3.23 13.49 -18.67
CA GLU A 92 -3.82 13.59 -20.00
C GLU A 92 -2.94 12.89 -21.05
N LYS A 93 -3.58 12.44 -22.12
CA LYS A 93 -2.90 11.83 -23.27
C LYS A 93 -1.79 12.74 -23.80
N GLY A 94 -0.63 12.15 -24.11
CA GLY A 94 0.56 12.84 -24.61
C GLY A 94 1.49 13.36 -23.53
N GLN A 95 1.05 13.44 -22.26
CA GLN A 95 1.94 13.81 -21.16
C GLN A 95 2.87 12.65 -20.82
N PHE A 96 4.18 12.95 -20.67
CA PHE A 96 5.24 11.98 -20.36
C PHE A 96 5.27 10.73 -21.25
N GLY A 97 4.86 10.86 -22.52
CA GLY A 97 4.82 9.73 -23.46
C GLY A 97 3.64 8.79 -23.28
N SER A 98 2.64 9.14 -22.45
CA SER A 98 1.41 8.35 -22.32
C SER A 98 0.58 8.39 -23.60
N GLU A 99 0.25 7.24 -24.18
CA GLU A 99 -0.60 7.14 -25.37
C GLU A 99 -2.09 7.34 -25.07
N GLU A 100 -2.45 7.21 -23.78
CA GLU A 100 -3.81 7.26 -23.28
C GLU A 100 -3.93 8.21 -22.09
N ARG A 101 -5.19 8.55 -21.75
CA ARG A 101 -5.52 9.25 -20.51
C ARG A 101 -5.42 8.26 -19.35
N ILE A 102 -4.67 8.60 -18.31
CA ILE A 102 -4.48 7.74 -17.13
C ILE A 102 -5.17 8.38 -15.93
N GLU A 103 -6.03 7.60 -15.27
CA GLU A 103 -6.60 7.93 -13.97
C GLU A 103 -5.78 7.23 -12.88
N SER A 104 -5.36 7.96 -11.86
CA SER A 104 -4.45 7.48 -10.81
C SER A 104 -4.86 7.96 -9.43
N PHE A 105 -4.46 7.23 -8.39
CA PHE A 105 -4.52 7.73 -7.00
C PHE A 105 -3.23 8.45 -6.57
N VAL A 106 -2.28 8.58 -7.49
CA VAL A 106 -1.01 9.29 -7.28
C VAL A 106 -0.96 10.49 -8.21
N ASP A 107 -0.49 11.62 -7.69
CA ASP A 107 -0.19 12.80 -8.51
C ASP A 107 1.07 12.55 -9.38
N LEU A 108 0.88 11.80 -10.47
CA LEU A 108 1.96 11.37 -11.37
C LEU A 108 2.73 12.57 -11.93
N TRP A 109 2.05 13.69 -12.18
CA TRP A 109 2.71 14.91 -12.65
C TRP A 109 3.77 15.38 -11.65
N THR A 110 3.41 15.51 -10.37
CA THR A 110 4.35 15.90 -9.32
C THR A 110 5.49 14.89 -9.15
N TYR A 111 5.19 13.59 -9.20
CA TYR A 111 6.22 12.55 -9.09
C TYR A 111 7.24 12.61 -10.23
N TYR A 112 6.76 12.68 -11.47
CA TYR A 112 7.58 12.59 -12.67
C TYR A 112 8.41 13.85 -12.92
N THR A 113 7.93 15.01 -12.49
CA THR A 113 8.65 16.28 -12.63
C THR A 113 9.65 16.53 -11.49
N ASN A 114 9.32 16.15 -10.25
CA ASN A 114 10.02 16.68 -9.07
C ASN A 114 10.67 15.63 -8.17
N LYS A 115 10.30 14.35 -8.27
CA LYS A 115 10.68 13.36 -7.25
C LYS A 115 11.77 12.39 -7.67
N GLY A 116 12.05 12.25 -8.97
CA GLY A 116 13.14 11.40 -9.44
C GLY A 116 12.85 9.90 -9.40
N TYR A 117 11.58 9.53 -9.20
CA TYR A 117 11.09 8.15 -9.09
C TYR A 117 9.81 7.99 -9.91
N VAL A 118 9.49 6.75 -10.28
CA VAL A 118 8.27 6.41 -11.03
C VAL A 118 7.39 5.48 -10.22
N VAL A 119 6.07 5.66 -10.31
CA VAL A 119 5.09 4.81 -9.63
C VAL A 119 4.42 3.87 -10.63
N ASN A 120 4.26 2.60 -10.25
CA ASN A 120 3.65 1.52 -11.03
C ASN A 120 2.75 0.66 -10.10
N PRO A 121 1.54 0.22 -10.50
CA PRO A 121 0.81 0.69 -11.64
C PRO A 121 0.57 2.21 -11.55
N PRO A 122 0.63 2.93 -12.68
CA PRO A 122 0.26 4.34 -12.70
C PRO A 122 -1.26 4.55 -12.61
N PHE A 123 -2.06 3.47 -12.58
CA PHE A 123 -3.53 3.50 -12.64
C PHE A 123 -4.21 3.09 -11.33
N LYS A 124 -5.53 3.24 -11.26
CA LYS A 124 -6.35 3.04 -10.04
C LYS A 124 -6.46 1.59 -9.53
N ASP A 125 -6.14 0.59 -10.35
CA ASP A 125 -6.21 -0.82 -9.93
C ASP A 125 -5.00 -1.21 -9.07
N ILE A 126 -5.08 -0.85 -7.78
CA ILE A 126 -4.02 -1.05 -6.78
C ILE A 126 -4.46 -1.96 -5.63
N LEU A 127 -5.70 -2.44 -5.59
CA LEU A 127 -6.23 -3.24 -4.50
C LEU A 127 -6.01 -4.74 -4.76
N VAL A 128 -5.43 -5.45 -3.80
CA VAL A 128 -5.18 -6.89 -3.89
C VAL A 128 -5.54 -7.59 -2.58
N GLY A 129 -6.32 -8.67 -2.67
CA GLY A 129 -6.51 -9.59 -1.56
C GLY A 129 -5.28 -10.48 -1.39
N VAL A 130 -4.72 -10.50 -0.18
CA VAL A 130 -3.54 -11.33 0.13
C VAL A 130 -3.93 -12.81 0.06
N GLN A 131 -3.07 -13.60 -0.58
CA GLN A 131 -3.23 -15.04 -0.72
C GLN A 131 -2.29 -15.76 0.24
N TYR A 132 -2.88 -16.55 1.15
CA TYR A 132 -2.12 -17.27 2.15
C TYR A 132 -1.67 -18.63 1.63
N THR A 133 -0.38 -18.95 1.77
CA THR A 133 0.21 -20.18 1.25
C THR A 133 1.52 -20.52 1.96
N ASP A 134 1.84 -21.81 2.04
CA ASP A 134 3.16 -22.31 2.50
C ASP A 134 4.01 -22.83 1.32
N ASP A 135 3.56 -22.57 0.09
CA ASP A 135 4.27 -22.87 -1.15
C ASP A 135 5.45 -21.89 -1.32
N ASN A 136 6.68 -22.39 -1.19
CA ASN A 136 7.89 -21.59 -1.25
C ASN A 136 8.05 -20.85 -2.59
N ASP A 137 7.59 -21.41 -3.70
CA ASP A 137 7.72 -20.77 -5.02
C ASP A 137 6.81 -19.54 -5.16
N LYS A 138 5.76 -19.45 -4.32
CA LYS A 138 4.89 -18.27 -4.24
C LYS A 138 5.36 -17.27 -3.20
N LEU A 139 5.88 -17.75 -2.07
CA LEU A 139 6.42 -16.92 -1.01
C LEU A 139 7.72 -16.23 -1.42
N PHE A 140 8.55 -16.93 -2.22
CA PHE A 140 9.81 -16.44 -2.76
C PHE A 140 9.79 -16.53 -4.29
N PRO A 141 8.98 -15.68 -4.96
CA PRO A 141 8.77 -15.81 -6.39
C PRO A 141 10.06 -15.62 -7.18
N THR A 142 10.22 -16.40 -8.24
CA THR A 142 11.16 -16.13 -9.33
C THR A 142 10.64 -14.94 -10.12
N VAL A 143 11.34 -13.81 -10.03
CA VAL A 143 10.92 -12.55 -10.65
C VAL A 143 11.77 -12.17 -11.84
N TYR A 144 12.95 -12.76 -11.99
CA TYR A 144 13.86 -12.49 -13.09
C TYR A 144 13.78 -13.59 -14.14
N SER A 145 13.78 -13.18 -15.40
CA SER A 145 13.91 -14.10 -16.52
C SER A 145 14.79 -13.52 -17.61
N GLU A 146 15.46 -14.41 -18.32
CA GLU A 146 16.31 -14.08 -19.44
C GLU A 146 16.00 -15.05 -20.59
N SER A 147 15.72 -14.50 -21.76
CA SER A 147 15.32 -15.28 -22.94
C SER A 147 16.01 -14.73 -24.19
N ASN A 148 16.16 -15.56 -25.23
CA ASN A 148 16.67 -15.11 -26.51
C ASN A 148 15.51 -14.99 -27.50
N TYR A 149 15.30 -13.80 -28.04
CA TYR A 149 14.28 -13.53 -29.04
C TYR A 149 14.95 -12.94 -30.28
N GLY A 150 14.87 -13.63 -31.42
CA GLY A 150 15.47 -13.14 -32.67
C GLY A 150 17.00 -12.98 -32.65
N GLY A 151 17.70 -13.68 -31.75
CA GLY A 151 19.15 -13.54 -31.57
C GLY A 151 19.57 -12.44 -30.59
N GLU A 152 18.62 -11.68 -30.03
CA GLU A 152 18.85 -10.72 -28.97
C GLU A 152 18.46 -11.30 -27.61
N GLN A 153 19.31 -11.07 -26.62
CA GLN A 153 18.99 -11.39 -25.22
C GLN A 153 17.93 -10.41 -24.74
N VAL A 154 16.96 -10.88 -23.96
CA VAL A 154 15.89 -10.09 -23.35
C VAL A 154 15.79 -10.47 -21.87
N LYS A 155 16.08 -9.50 -21.00
CA LYS A 155 15.91 -9.59 -19.54
C LYS A 155 14.57 -8.99 -19.14
N ASN A 156 13.90 -9.62 -18.19
CA ASN A 156 12.65 -9.13 -17.60
C ASN A 156 12.68 -9.27 -16.08
N VAL A 157 12.06 -8.31 -15.39
CA VAL A 157 11.76 -8.39 -13.95
C VAL A 157 10.27 -8.18 -13.73
N ILE A 158 9.57 -9.19 -13.21
CA ILE A 158 8.15 -9.10 -12.90
C ILE A 158 7.93 -8.71 -11.43
N ILE A 159 7.16 -7.65 -11.20
CA ILE A 159 6.90 -7.14 -9.85
C ILE A 159 5.54 -7.56 -9.29
N TRP A 160 4.63 -8.03 -10.15
CA TRP A 160 3.25 -8.35 -9.79
C TRP A 160 3.08 -9.39 -8.66
N PRO A 161 3.96 -10.41 -8.48
CA PRO A 161 3.87 -11.33 -7.36
C PRO A 161 4.15 -10.70 -5.98
N LEU A 162 4.94 -9.62 -5.90
CA LEU A 162 5.46 -9.08 -4.65
C LEU A 162 4.36 -8.53 -3.74
N GLY A 163 4.31 -8.95 -2.48
CA GLY A 163 3.28 -8.51 -1.53
C GLY A 163 1.89 -9.07 -1.79
N LYS A 164 1.74 -10.07 -2.67
CA LYS A 164 0.49 -10.80 -2.90
C LYS A 164 0.36 -12.04 -2.03
N PHE A 165 1.47 -12.71 -1.76
CA PHE A 165 1.50 -13.96 -1.01
C PHE A 165 2.07 -13.75 0.38
N LYS A 166 1.51 -14.47 1.36
CA LYS A 166 1.95 -14.44 2.75
C LYS A 166 1.82 -15.83 3.36
N LYS A 167 2.64 -16.17 4.36
CA LYS A 167 2.59 -17.50 5.00
C LYS A 167 1.23 -17.78 5.63
N VAL A 168 0.80 -19.05 5.65
CA VAL A 168 -0.52 -19.45 6.20
C VAL A 168 -0.67 -19.06 7.67
N VAL A 169 0.42 -19.00 8.43
CA VAL A 169 0.41 -18.53 9.83
C VAL A 169 -0.20 -17.13 9.98
N TRP A 170 -0.14 -16.28 8.96
CA TRP A 170 -0.69 -14.92 8.96
C TRP A 170 -2.14 -14.83 8.47
N GLN A 171 -2.79 -15.95 8.12
CA GLN A 171 -4.14 -15.96 7.53
C GLN A 171 -5.21 -15.29 8.40
N PHE A 172 -4.99 -15.22 9.72
CA PHE A 172 -5.90 -14.56 10.66
C PHE A 172 -6.06 -13.06 10.38
N GLN A 173 -5.15 -12.45 9.60
CA GLN A 173 -5.22 -11.03 9.26
C GLN A 173 -6.29 -10.72 8.22
N LYS A 174 -6.67 -11.70 7.37
CA LYS A 174 -7.64 -11.51 6.27
C LYS A 174 -7.34 -10.24 5.47
N GLU A 175 -6.09 -10.15 5.02
CA GLU A 175 -5.48 -8.90 4.60
C GLU A 175 -5.86 -8.53 3.17
N TRP A 176 -6.23 -7.27 2.98
CA TRP A 176 -6.34 -6.58 1.71
C TRP A 176 -5.30 -5.47 1.68
N ARG A 177 -4.63 -5.29 0.55
CA ARG A 177 -3.58 -4.29 0.37
C ARG A 177 -3.90 -3.35 -0.77
N TYR A 178 -3.77 -2.06 -0.52
CA TYR A 178 -3.46 -1.15 -1.60
C TYR A 178 -1.95 -1.23 -1.85
N ARG A 179 -1.53 -1.46 -3.10
CA ARG A 179 -0.14 -1.75 -3.45
C ARG A 179 0.34 -0.83 -4.58
N LEU A 180 1.46 -0.17 -4.33
CA LEU A 180 2.19 0.63 -5.29
C LEU A 180 3.62 0.11 -5.40
N PHE A 181 4.21 0.22 -6.56
CA PHE A 181 5.62 -0.04 -6.81
C PHE A 181 6.30 1.28 -7.13
N ILE A 182 7.33 1.63 -6.40
CA ILE A 182 8.09 2.85 -6.61
C ILE A 182 9.45 2.46 -7.16
N CYS A 183 9.67 2.72 -8.44
CA CYS A 183 10.89 2.38 -9.13
C CYS A 183 11.94 3.50 -8.98
N PRO A 184 13.22 3.15 -8.74
CA PRO A 184 14.30 4.09 -8.44
C PRO A 184 14.88 4.79 -9.69
N TRP A 185 14.03 5.27 -10.59
CA TRP A 185 14.43 5.94 -11.82
C TRP A 185 13.45 7.03 -12.24
N LYS A 186 13.93 7.95 -13.08
CA LYS A 186 13.13 9.06 -13.61
C LYS A 186 12.24 8.58 -14.75
N ILE A 187 11.16 9.33 -15.00
CA ILE A 187 10.33 9.08 -16.18
C ILE A 187 11.12 9.25 -17.48
N SER A 188 12.09 10.17 -17.51
CA SER A 188 13.00 10.36 -18.64
C SER A 188 13.83 9.12 -18.95
N ASP A 189 14.23 8.36 -17.91
CA ASP A 189 14.99 7.13 -18.07
C ASP A 189 14.15 6.05 -18.76
N LEU A 190 12.83 6.05 -18.56
CA LEU A 190 11.89 5.14 -19.22
C LEU A 190 11.61 5.56 -20.66
N VAL A 191 11.31 6.85 -20.87
CA VAL A 191 11.02 7.41 -22.20
C VAL A 191 12.25 7.32 -23.12
N SER A 192 13.46 7.34 -22.58
CA SER A 192 14.68 7.20 -23.38
C SER A 192 14.96 5.77 -23.85
N VAL A 193 14.31 4.74 -23.28
CA VAL A 193 14.57 3.34 -23.66
C VAL A 193 14.09 3.10 -25.08
N THR A 194 15.03 2.99 -26.01
CA THR A 194 14.75 2.73 -27.44
C THR A 194 15.24 1.37 -27.93
N ASP A 195 16.06 0.67 -27.14
CA ASP A 195 16.61 -0.64 -27.49
C ASP A 195 16.78 -1.58 -26.28
N PRO A 196 16.88 -2.91 -26.49
CA PRO A 196 16.96 -3.88 -25.39
C PRO A 196 18.14 -3.69 -24.44
N ARG A 197 19.29 -3.17 -24.89
CA ARG A 197 20.45 -2.97 -24.00
C ARG A 197 20.17 -1.87 -22.98
N GLN A 198 19.49 -0.81 -23.39
CA GLN A 198 19.06 0.25 -22.48
C GLN A 198 18.03 -0.26 -21.47
N HIS A 199 17.11 -1.11 -21.91
CA HIS A 199 16.17 -1.79 -21.02
C HIS A 199 16.89 -2.65 -19.98
N HIS A 200 17.88 -3.44 -20.39
CA HIS A 200 18.68 -4.27 -19.49
C HIS A 200 19.43 -3.43 -18.46
N ASN A 201 20.08 -2.35 -18.89
CA ASN A 201 20.79 -1.44 -18.00
C ASN A 201 19.84 -0.83 -16.95
N LEU A 202 18.60 -0.53 -17.34
CA LEU A 202 17.59 -0.04 -16.40
C LEU A 202 17.22 -1.10 -15.36
N LEU A 203 16.97 -2.35 -15.79
CA LEU A 203 16.65 -3.45 -14.87
C LEU A 203 17.79 -3.77 -13.91
N ASP A 204 19.04 -3.78 -14.39
CA ASP A 204 20.22 -4.07 -13.58
C ASP A 204 20.40 -3.02 -12.45
N ARG A 205 19.93 -1.78 -12.64
CA ARG A 205 19.91 -0.75 -11.57
C ARG A 205 19.04 -1.14 -10.38
N LEU A 206 18.01 -1.99 -10.54
CA LEU A 206 17.17 -2.45 -9.41
C LEU A 206 17.96 -3.24 -8.37
N ARG A 207 19.10 -3.84 -8.75
CA ARG A 207 19.97 -4.54 -7.78
C ARG A 207 20.81 -3.59 -6.96
N ALA A 208 21.24 -2.46 -7.54
CA ALA A 208 22.17 -1.53 -6.92
C ALA A 208 21.50 -0.34 -6.23
N LEU A 209 20.30 0.07 -6.66
CA LEU A 209 19.65 1.28 -6.17
C LEU A 209 18.74 1.01 -4.96
N SER A 210 18.58 2.04 -4.15
CA SER A 210 17.62 2.12 -3.06
C SER A 210 16.80 3.41 -3.17
N LEU A 211 15.60 3.41 -2.62
CA LEU A 211 14.85 4.66 -2.40
C LEU A 211 15.36 5.34 -1.12
N PRO A 212 15.37 6.68 -1.06
CA PRO A 212 15.77 7.41 0.14
C PRO A 212 14.66 7.48 1.20
N PHE A 213 13.55 6.77 0.99
CA PHE A 213 12.41 6.70 1.90
C PHE A 213 11.81 5.31 1.87
N THR A 214 11.11 4.96 2.94
CA THR A 214 10.39 3.68 3.10
C THR A 214 8.88 3.87 3.26
N THR A 215 8.40 5.11 3.19
CA THR A 215 6.97 5.44 3.31
C THR A 215 6.52 6.42 2.23
N LEU A 216 5.26 6.31 1.83
CA LEU A 216 4.57 7.16 0.88
C LEU A 216 3.17 7.47 1.41
N ASP A 217 2.78 8.74 1.46
CA ASP A 217 1.45 9.13 1.93
C ASP A 217 0.56 9.50 0.72
N LEU A 218 -0.62 8.87 0.58
CA LEU A 218 -1.63 9.24 -0.41
C LEU A 218 -2.72 10.09 0.22
N ASN A 219 -3.18 11.11 -0.51
CA ASN A 219 -4.27 11.97 -0.08
C ASN A 219 -5.61 11.23 -0.12
N LEU A 220 -6.39 11.39 0.95
CA LEU A 220 -7.78 10.94 1.01
C LEU A 220 -8.67 11.85 0.16
N ASP A 221 -9.69 11.26 -0.44
CA ASP A 221 -10.75 12.01 -1.12
C ASP A 221 -11.66 12.71 -0.09
N GLU A 222 -11.97 13.98 -0.36
CA GLU A 222 -12.72 14.83 0.57
C GLU A 222 -14.17 14.38 0.78
N ASN A 223 -14.74 13.63 -0.16
CA ASN A 223 -16.08 13.09 -0.03
C ASN A 223 -16.05 11.72 0.62
N LYS A 224 -15.12 10.83 0.22
CA LYS A 224 -15.02 9.49 0.79
C LYS A 224 -14.63 9.50 2.27
N ILE A 225 -13.84 10.47 2.72
CA ILE A 225 -13.48 10.59 4.14
C ILE A 225 -14.69 10.90 5.03
N LYS A 226 -15.76 11.49 4.48
CA LYS A 226 -16.97 11.82 5.25
C LYS A 226 -17.72 10.57 5.74
N ASP A 227 -17.55 9.45 5.03
CA ASP A 227 -18.12 8.14 5.35
C ASP A 227 -17.29 7.34 6.38
N MET A 228 -16.29 7.97 7.00
CA MET A 228 -15.44 7.31 7.99
C MET A 228 -16.26 6.88 9.22
N GLU A 229 -16.05 5.65 9.66
CA GLU A 229 -16.44 5.21 11.00
C GLU A 229 -15.19 4.80 11.79
N ILE A 230 -15.13 5.17 13.06
CA ILE A 230 -14.04 4.82 13.97
C ILE A 230 -14.61 3.96 15.08
N THR A 231 -14.06 2.76 15.25
CA THR A 231 -14.34 1.93 16.44
C THR A 231 -13.18 2.08 17.41
N LEU A 232 -13.48 2.44 18.66
CA LEU A 232 -12.51 2.50 19.75
C LEU A 232 -12.11 1.08 20.17
N GLY A 233 -10.82 0.87 20.43
CA GLY A 233 -10.30 -0.42 20.89
C GLY A 233 -10.91 -0.87 22.22
N PRO A 234 -10.97 -2.19 22.47
CA PRO A 234 -11.69 -2.73 23.63
C PRO A 234 -11.12 -2.35 25.00
N LYS A 235 -9.87 -1.87 25.06
CA LYS A 235 -9.25 -1.39 26.30
C LYS A 235 -9.14 0.14 26.38
N THR A 236 -9.71 0.88 25.42
CA THR A 236 -9.69 2.36 25.47
C THR A 236 -10.38 2.85 26.72
N ASN A 237 -9.78 3.84 27.38
CA ASN A 237 -10.34 4.47 28.58
C ASN A 237 -11.00 5.83 28.25
N ALA A 238 -11.45 6.54 29.28
CA ALA A 238 -12.08 7.85 29.12
C ALA A 238 -11.16 8.89 28.47
N SER A 239 -9.86 8.90 28.79
CA SER A 239 -8.92 9.84 28.17
C SER A 239 -8.71 9.56 26.69
N ASP A 240 -8.61 8.29 26.30
CA ASP A 240 -8.48 7.89 24.89
C ASP A 240 -9.69 8.34 24.08
N LYS A 241 -10.89 8.14 24.64
CA LYS A 241 -12.14 8.58 24.03
C LYS A 241 -12.18 10.09 23.80
N ILE A 242 -11.84 10.89 24.83
CA ILE A 242 -11.80 12.36 24.73
C ILE A 242 -10.83 12.81 23.63
N ILE A 243 -9.67 12.15 23.52
CA ILE A 243 -8.69 12.46 22.47
C ILE A 243 -9.28 12.17 21.09
N VAL A 244 -9.88 10.99 20.88
CA VAL A 244 -10.47 10.61 19.59
C VAL A 244 -11.62 11.53 19.21
N GLU A 245 -12.52 11.84 20.14
CA GLU A 245 -13.63 12.78 19.93
C GLU A 245 -13.10 14.17 19.53
N SER A 246 -12.10 14.68 20.24
CA SER A 246 -11.48 15.99 19.92
C SER A 246 -10.82 16.01 18.54
N LEU A 247 -10.20 14.91 18.11
CA LEU A 247 -9.61 14.79 16.78
C LEU A 247 -10.70 14.78 15.69
N VAL A 248 -11.77 14.03 15.91
CA VAL A 248 -12.92 13.94 14.99
C VAL A 248 -13.60 15.30 14.85
N ASP A 249 -13.92 15.96 15.96
CA ASP A 249 -14.58 17.27 15.97
C ASP A 249 -13.75 18.35 15.26
N LYS A 250 -12.42 18.24 15.32
CA LYS A 250 -11.53 19.21 14.67
C LYS A 250 -11.35 18.96 13.18
N PHE A 251 -11.17 17.70 12.77
CA PHE A 251 -10.68 17.38 11.43
C PHE A 251 -11.70 16.70 10.52
N ASN A 252 -12.65 15.94 11.07
CA ASN A 252 -13.67 15.25 10.27
C ASN A 252 -14.98 15.02 11.07
N PRO A 253 -15.78 16.08 11.34
CA PRO A 253 -16.91 16.04 12.26
C PRO A 253 -18.05 15.09 11.87
N THR A 254 -18.08 14.61 10.63
CA THR A 254 -19.08 13.63 10.16
C THR A 254 -18.74 12.20 10.57
N THR A 255 -17.54 11.96 11.11
CA THR A 255 -17.08 10.62 11.48
C THR A 255 -17.95 10.05 12.59
N ARG A 256 -18.47 8.84 12.39
CA ARG A 256 -19.18 8.12 13.44
C ARG A 256 -18.20 7.40 14.35
N ILE A 257 -18.30 7.64 15.66
CA ILE A 257 -17.50 6.93 16.67
C ILE A 257 -18.35 5.81 17.29
N ASN A 258 -17.80 4.60 17.30
CA ASN A 258 -18.38 3.39 17.88
C ASN A 258 -17.46 2.84 18.98
N HIS A 259 -18.02 2.02 19.87
CA HIS A 259 -17.26 1.26 20.86
C HIS A 259 -17.03 -0.17 20.37
N SER A 260 -15.89 -0.78 20.73
CA SER A 260 -15.66 -2.20 20.48
C SER A 260 -16.77 -3.07 21.08
N CYS A 261 -17.18 -4.10 20.33
CA CYS A 261 -18.11 -5.11 20.81
C CYS A 261 -17.43 -6.18 21.68
N LEU A 262 -16.10 -6.18 21.78
CA LEU A 262 -15.33 -7.15 22.54
C LEU A 262 -15.27 -6.77 24.02
N SER A 263 -15.51 -7.74 24.90
CA SER A 263 -15.36 -7.61 26.36
C SER A 263 -14.14 -8.41 26.83
N ILE A 264 -13.02 -7.73 27.08
CA ILE A 264 -11.74 -8.37 27.44
C ILE A 264 -11.11 -7.71 28.68
N ARG A 265 -10.35 -8.49 29.45
CA ARG A 265 -9.61 -8.03 30.63
C ARG A 265 -8.15 -7.76 30.29
#